data_AF-A0A4Z0RA06-F1
#
_entry.id   AF-A0A4Z0RA06-F1
#
_cell.length_a   1.000
_cell.length_b   1.000
_cell.length_c   1.000
_cell.angle_alpha   90.00
_cell.angle_beta   90.00
_cell.angle_gamma   90.00
#
_symmetry.space_group_name_H-M   'P 1'
#
loop_
_entity.id
_entity.type
_entity.pdbx_description
1 polymer ?
#
loop_
_entity_poly.entity_id
_entity_poly.type
_entity_poly.pdbx_seq_one_letter_code
_entity_poly.pdbx_strand_id
1 'polypeptide(L)'
;MVSKVKPDANDLRRFIGYIMITFMSVFLFLPVIWFIQVFSQNPGIYSRWVICSAFLIIFNILFYYWRYPLDWLKNLLALVGINLVVLIFEYFWLLQGIG
;
A
#
# COMPACT_ATOMS: atom_id res chain seq x y z
N MET A 1 12.02 37.06 2.15
CA MET A 1 10.68 36.79 1.56
C MET A 1 10.65 35.33 1.16
N VAL A 2 9.98 34.48 1.94
CA VAL A 2 9.81 33.05 1.59
C VAL A 2 8.77 33.02 0.47
N SER A 3 9.21 32.87 -0.79
CA SER A 3 8.28 32.68 -1.88
C SER A 3 7.52 31.39 -1.58
N LYS A 4 6.19 31.49 -1.45
CA LYS A 4 5.31 30.33 -1.50
C LYS A 4 5.40 29.80 -2.93
N VAL A 5 6.41 28.96 -3.20
CA VAL A 5 6.51 28.17 -4.41
C VAL A 5 5.17 27.45 -4.51
N LYS A 6 4.35 27.82 -5.50
CA LYS A 6 3.09 27.11 -5.75
C LYS A 6 3.44 25.63 -5.90
N PRO A 7 2.76 24.72 -5.20
CA PRO A 7 2.99 23.29 -5.41
C PRO A 7 2.80 23.01 -6.90
N ASP A 8 3.80 22.38 -7.52
CA ASP A 8 3.73 22.01 -8.92
C ASP A 8 2.54 21.07 -9.13
N ALA A 9 1.84 21.18 -10.26
CA ALA A 9 0.71 20.31 -10.55
C ALA A 9 1.11 18.82 -10.51
N ASN A 10 2.37 18.51 -10.82
CA ASN A 10 2.93 17.16 -10.72
C ASN A 10 3.07 16.69 -9.26
N ASP A 11 3.38 17.58 -8.32
CA ASP A 11 3.46 17.23 -6.89
C ASP A 11 2.07 16.90 -6.32
N LEU A 12 1.03 17.63 -6.73
CA LEU A 12 -0.35 17.34 -6.34
C LEU A 12 -0.82 16.00 -6.92
N ARG A 13 -0.55 15.73 -8.21
CA ARG A 13 -0.85 14.44 -8.85
C ARG A 13 -0.14 13.28 -8.19
N ARG A 14 1.16 13.44 -7.88
CA ARG A 14 1.93 12.44 -7.14
C ARG A 14 1.28 12.17 -5.78
N PHE A 15 0.97 13.21 -5.02
CA PHE A 15 0.37 13.06 -3.69
C PHE A 15 -0.97 12.32 -3.72
N ILE A 16 -1.88 12.71 -4.61
CA ILE A 16 -3.17 12.03 -4.79
C ILE A 16 -2.95 10.57 -5.20
N GLY A 17 -2.05 10.32 -6.15
CA GLY A 17 -1.71 8.96 -6.58
C GLY A 17 -1.21 8.09 -5.44
N TYR A 18 -0.33 8.62 -4.57
CA TYR A 18 0.17 7.89 -3.40
C TYR A 18 -0.93 7.56 -2.40
N ILE A 19 -1.83 8.51 -2.12
CA ILE A 19 -2.98 8.28 -1.24
C ILE A 19 -3.84 7.15 -1.82
N MET A 20 -4.19 7.24 -3.10
CA MET A 20 -5.02 6.23 -3.77
C MET A 20 -4.35 4.86 -3.76
N ILE A 21 -3.07 4.76 -4.13
CA ILE A 21 -2.34 3.49 -4.13
C ILE A 21 -2.24 2.92 -2.72
N THR A 22 -1.90 3.74 -1.72
CA THR A 22 -1.80 3.29 -0.32
C THR A 22 -3.13 2.77 0.19
N PHE A 23 -4.21 3.52 -0.04
CA PHE A 23 -5.56 3.11 0.34
C PHE A 23 -5.93 1.79 -0.34
N MET A 24 -5.79 1.69 -1.66
CA MET A 24 -6.10 0.46 -2.39
C MET A 24 -5.27 -0.72 -1.89
N SER A 25 -3.98 -0.53 -1.63
CA SER A 25 -3.07 -1.60 -1.16
C SER A 25 -3.55 -2.22 0.16
N VAL A 26 -4.05 -1.40 1.09
CA VAL A 26 -4.55 -1.86 2.40
C VAL A 26 -5.91 -2.56 2.28
N PHE A 27 -6.81 -2.00 1.47
CA PHE A 27 -8.20 -2.45 1.41
C PHE A 27 -8.45 -3.58 0.39
N LEU A 28 -7.50 -3.87 -0.50
CA LEU A 28 -7.63 -4.95 -1.49
C LEU A 28 -7.81 -6.34 -0.84
N PHE A 29 -7.37 -6.50 0.40
CA PHE A 29 -7.47 -7.76 1.14
C PHE A 29 -8.80 -7.98 1.85
N LEU A 30 -9.69 -6.99 1.93
CA LEU A 30 -10.96 -7.16 2.64
C LEU A 30 -11.74 -8.41 2.18
N PRO A 31 -11.87 -8.72 0.88
CA PRO A 31 -12.53 -9.93 0.43
C PRO A 31 -11.81 -11.22 0.88
N VAL A 32 -10.48 -11.22 0.89
CA VAL A 32 -9.65 -12.37 1.29
C VAL A 32 -9.77 -12.61 2.80
N ILE A 33 -9.68 -11.54 3.59
CA ILE A 33 -9.85 -11.62 5.05
C ILE A 33 -11.24 -12.12 5.39
N TRP A 34 -12.27 -11.59 4.72
CA TRP A 34 -13.64 -12.05 4.89
C TRP A 34 -13.79 -13.54 4.55
N PHE A 35 -13.23 -13.98 3.41
CA PHE A 35 -13.25 -15.38 3.02
C PHE A 35 -12.62 -16.28 4.09
N ILE A 36 -11.39 -15.98 4.52
CA ILE A 36 -10.69 -16.80 5.52
C ILE A 36 -11.45 -16.79 6.85
N GLN A 37 -12.01 -15.65 7.26
CA GLN A 37 -12.80 -15.54 8.48
C GLN A 37 -14.03 -16.47 8.45
N VAL A 38 -14.72 -16.54 7.30
CA VAL A 38 -15.91 -17.38 7.13
C VAL A 38 -15.56 -18.88 7.17
N PHE A 39 -14.44 -19.28 6.56
CA PHE A 39 -14.12 -20.71 6.38
C PHE A 39 -13.18 -21.30 7.45
N SER A 40 -12.31 -20.50 8.06
CA SER A 40 -11.26 -20.97 8.98
C SER A 40 -11.41 -20.43 10.41
N GLN A 41 -12.23 -19.39 10.63
CA GLN A 41 -12.40 -18.71 11.92
C GLN A 41 -11.07 -18.33 12.61
N ASN A 42 -10.00 -18.12 11.85
CA ASN A 42 -8.66 -17.87 12.41
C ASN A 42 -8.60 -16.47 13.06
N PRO A 43 -8.51 -16.37 14.40
CA PRO A 43 -8.50 -15.08 15.10
C PRO A 43 -7.24 -14.25 14.81
N GLY A 44 -6.15 -14.90 14.37
CA GLY A 44 -4.89 -14.26 14.02
C GLY A 44 -4.89 -13.56 12.66
N ILE A 45 -5.98 -13.63 11.88
CA ILE A 45 -6.00 -12.99 10.57
C ILE A 45 -5.97 -11.47 10.64
N TYR A 46 -6.71 -10.89 11.58
CA TYR A 46 -6.78 -9.43 11.72
C TYR A 46 -5.44 -8.85 12.18
N SER A 47 -4.72 -9.54 13.07
CA SER A 47 -3.38 -9.09 13.50
C SER A 47 -2.38 -9.16 12.35
N ARG A 48 -2.40 -10.22 11.54
CA ARG A 48 -1.56 -10.31 10.33
C ARG A 48 -1.87 -9.20 9.34
N TRP A 49 -3.14 -8.95 9.06
CA TRP A 49 -3.56 -7.86 8.17
C TRP A 49 -3.13 -6.48 8.69
N VAL A 50 -3.30 -6.21 9.99
CA VAL A 50 -2.86 -4.93 10.58
C VAL A 50 -1.35 -4.74 10.47
N ILE A 51 -0.56 -5.79 10.72
CA ILE A 51 0.91 -5.74 10.59
C ILE A 51 1.31 -5.44 9.14
N CYS A 52 0.74 -6.15 8.18
CA CYS A 52 1.04 -5.96 6.76
C CYS A 52 0.58 -4.59 6.25
N SER A 53 -0.61 -4.15 6.66
CA SER A 53 -1.14 -2.82 6.34
C SER A 53 -0.24 -1.71 6.88
N ALA A 54 0.21 -1.84 8.13
CA ALA A 54 1.14 -0.89 8.74
C ALA A 54 2.48 -0.85 7.98
N PHE A 55 3.02 -2.01 7.61
CA PHE A 55 4.23 -2.09 6.80
C PHE A 55 4.07 -1.39 5.44
N LEU A 56 2.99 -1.66 4.70
CA LEU A 56 2.70 -1.03 3.41
C LEU A 56 2.55 0.48 3.53
N ILE A 57 1.84 0.96 4.55
CA ILE A 57 1.66 2.41 4.78
C ILE A 57 3.02 3.06 5.04
N ILE A 58 3.82 2.50 5.95
CA ILE A 58 5.16 3.04 6.27
C ILE A 58 6.05 3.02 5.04
N PHE A 59 6.06 1.91 4.31
CA PHE A 59 6.84 1.77 3.07
C PHE A 59 6.44 2.83 2.04
N ASN A 60 5.15 3.01 1.79
CA ASN A 60 4.67 4.00 0.81
C ASN A 60 5.02 5.44 1.24
N ILE A 61 4.96 5.75 2.53
CA ILE A 61 5.39 7.07 3.06
C ILE A 61 6.89 7.27 2.80
N LEU A 62 7.73 6.28 3.11
CA LEU A 62 9.17 6.36 2.86
C LEU A 62 9.46 6.51 1.37
N PHE A 63 8.77 5.75 0.52
CA PHE A 63 8.90 5.79 -0.93
C PHE A 63 8.50 7.17 -1.50
N TYR A 64 7.46 7.80 -0.94
CA TYR A 64 7.04 9.16 -1.30
C TYR A 64 8.16 10.18 -1.10
N TYR A 65 8.86 10.11 0.04
CA TYR A 65 9.96 11.02 0.34
C TYR A 65 11.23 10.71 -0.44
N TRP A 66 11.42 9.46 -0.89
CA TRP A 66 12.54 9.10 -1.76
C TRP A 66 12.46 9.83 -3.11
N ARG A 67 11.26 10.07 -3.66
CA ARG A 67 11.06 10.73 -4.97
C ARG A 67 11.82 10.07 -6.14
N TYR A 68 12.13 8.78 -6.02
CA TYR A 68 12.78 8.02 -7.10
C TYR A 68 11.81 6.99 -7.71
N PRO A 69 11.65 6.94 -9.04
CA PRO A 69 12.17 7.87 -10.06
C PRO A 69 11.56 9.29 -9.94
N LEU A 70 12.25 10.29 -10.51
CA LEU A 70 11.87 11.72 -10.43
C LEU A 70 10.54 12.05 -11.14
N ASP A 71 10.26 11.36 -12.25
CA ASP A 71 9.00 11.50 -12.97
C ASP A 71 7.86 10.92 -12.13
N TRP A 72 6.84 11.74 -11.86
CA TRP A 72 5.76 11.39 -10.95
C TRP A 72 4.98 10.14 -11.39
N LEU A 73 4.79 9.93 -12.71
CA LEU A 73 4.02 8.79 -13.21
C LEU A 73 4.84 7.50 -13.09
N LYS A 74 6.10 7.53 -13.51
CA LYS A 74 7.03 6.40 -13.33
C LYS A 74 7.20 6.06 -11.85
N ASN A 75 7.16 7.07 -10.98
CA ASN A 75 7.25 6.91 -9.54
C ASN A 75 6.05 6.12 -9.00
N LEU A 76 4.83 6.54 -9.37
CA LEU A 76 3.61 5.83 -9.01
C LEU A 76 3.60 4.41 -9.57
N LEU A 77 4.04 4.20 -10.81
CA LEU A 77 4.13 2.86 -11.40
C LEU A 77 5.12 1.96 -10.66
N ALA A 78 6.28 2.49 -10.27
CA ALA A 78 7.24 1.75 -9.45
C ALA A 78 6.63 1.37 -8.09
N LEU A 79 5.91 2.31 -7.45
CA LEU A 79 5.20 2.04 -6.20
C LEU A 79 4.15 0.94 -6.37
N VAL A 80 3.32 1.00 -7.42
CA VAL A 80 2.32 -0.05 -7.72
C VAL A 80 3.02 -1.40 -7.91
N GLY A 81 4.11 -1.45 -8.68
CA GLY A 81 4.84 -2.69 -8.90
C GLY A 81 5.38 -3.31 -7.62
N ILE A 82 5.99 -2.50 -6.74
CA ILE A 82 6.49 -2.97 -5.45
C ILE A 82 5.33 -3.43 -4.56
N ASN A 83 4.27 -2.63 -4.47
CA ASN A 83 3.10 -3.00 -3.67
C ASN A 83 2.52 -4.31 -4.16
N LEU A 84 2.34 -4.52 -5.47
CA LEU A 84 1.87 -5.80 -6.01
C LEU A 84 2.73 -6.99 -5.57
N VAL A 85 4.06 -6.85 -5.56
CA VAL A 85 4.95 -7.93 -5.07
C VAL A 85 4.70 -8.20 -3.59
N VAL A 86 4.66 -7.16 -2.75
CA VAL A 86 4.35 -7.32 -1.31
C VAL A 86 2.97 -7.94 -1.11
N LEU A 87 1.98 -7.51 -1.89
CA LEU A 87 0.61 -8.00 -1.83
C LEU A 87 0.53 -9.50 -2.15
N ILE A 88 1.31 -9.97 -3.11
CA ILE A 88 1.40 -11.40 -3.44
C ILE A 88 1.97 -12.19 -2.25
N PHE A 89 3.05 -11.72 -1.63
CA PHE A 89 3.62 -12.37 -0.45
C PHE A 89 2.64 -12.39 0.73
N GLU A 90 1.96 -11.28 0.98
CA GLU A 90 0.93 -11.18 2.01
C GLU A 90 -0.23 -12.15 1.74
N TYR A 91 -0.67 -12.27 0.49
CA TYR A 91 -1.70 -13.22 0.12
C TYR A 91 -1.32 -14.67 0.49
N PHE A 92 -0.10 -15.10 0.15
CA PHE A 92 0.39 -16.43 0.56
C PHE A 92 0.48 -16.57 2.08
N TRP A 93 0.91 -15.53 2.79
CA TRP A 93 1.02 -15.52 4.24
C TRP A 93 -0.35 -15.62 4.96
N LEU A 94 -1.37 -14.96 4.41
CA LEU A 94 -2.74 -15.03 4.92
C LEU A 94 -3.34 -16.42 4.66
N LEU A 95 -3.15 -16.99 3.47
CA LEU A 95 -3.63 -18.34 3.14
C LEU A 95 -3.00 -19.44 3.99
N GLN A 96 -1.74 -19.30 4.42
CA GLN A 96 -1.14 -20.24 5.38
C GLN A 96 -1.86 -20.28 6.73
N GLY A 97 -2.66 -19.25 7.05
CA GLY A 97 -3.53 -19.27 8.23
C GLY A 97 -4.76 -20.18 8.11
N ILE A 98 -5.04 -20.74 6.93
CA ILE A 98 -6.18 -21.65 6.72
C ILE A 98 -5.85 -23.10 7.16
N GLY A 99 -4.62 -23.38 7.60
CA GLY A 99 -4.18 -24.69 8.08
C GLY A 99 -4.74 -25.10 9.44
#